data_AF-A0A519V9A2-F1
#
_entry.id   AF-A0A519V9A2-F1
#
_cell.length_a   1.000
_cell.length_b   1.000
_cell.length_c   1.000
_cell.angle_alpha   90.00
_cell.angle_beta   90.00
_cell.angle_gamma   90.00
#
_symmetry.space_group_name_H-M   'P 1'
#
loop_
_entity.id
_entity.type
_entity.pdbx_description
1 polymer ?
#
loop_
_entity_poly.entity_id
_entity_poly.type
_entity_poly.pdbx_seq_one_letter_code
_entity_poly.pdbx_strand_id
1 'polypeptide(L)'
;MKKNTIILFIILLFCLNTQAQQLPVELQTPEVVSVNRMPMRASAFAYESADLATKRNKEKSEYFISLNGTWKFNWVKDPRKRPLDFYKTDFNDASWDNFKVPANWEVNGYGLPIYVNQPYEFAGRKNTGNRMNPPFDIPEDNNPVGSYRRKINIPENWKNRQVFISLGAVKSAF
;
A
#
# COMPACT_ATOMS: atom_id res chain seq x y z
N MET A 1 -1.14 -21.14 -51.61
CA MET A 1 -0.73 -19.92 -50.89
C MET A 1 -1.66 -19.46 -49.76
N LYS A 2 -2.92 -19.93 -49.62
CA LYS A 2 -3.83 -19.50 -48.53
C LYS A 2 -3.70 -20.26 -47.20
N LYS A 3 -3.17 -21.49 -47.19
CA LYS A 3 -3.04 -22.32 -45.98
C LYS A 3 -1.93 -21.84 -45.02
N ASN A 4 -0.83 -21.31 -45.55
CA ASN A 4 0.30 -20.86 -44.73
C ASN A 4 0.02 -19.54 -44.00
N THR A 5 -0.86 -18.68 -44.55
CA THR A 5 -1.28 -17.42 -43.92
C THR A 5 -2.20 -17.66 -42.72
N ILE A 6 -3.03 -18.72 -42.75
CA ILE A 6 -3.93 -19.08 -41.64
C ILE A 6 -3.15 -19.65 -40.45
N ILE A 7 -2.11 -20.44 -40.71
CA ILE A 7 -1.26 -21.02 -39.66
C ILE A 7 -0.45 -19.92 -38.95
N LEU A 8 0.01 -18.89 -39.68
CA LEU A 8 0.73 -17.76 -39.09
C LEU A 8 -0.17 -16.92 -38.17
N PHE A 9 -1.46 -16.81 -38.47
CA PHE A 9 -2.43 -16.08 -37.66
C PHE A 9 -2.79 -16.81 -36.35
N ILE A 10 -2.83 -18.15 -36.37
CA ILE A 10 -3.09 -18.98 -35.18
C ILE A 10 -1.91 -18.98 -34.21
N ILE A 11 -0.67 -18.93 -34.72
CA ILE A 11 0.54 -18.84 -33.87
C ILE A 11 0.65 -17.44 -33.22
N LEU A 12 0.25 -16.38 -33.92
CA LEU A 12 0.25 -15.03 -33.37
C LEU A 12 -0.78 -14.85 -32.24
N LEU A 13 -1.90 -15.58 -32.30
CA LEU A 13 -2.92 -15.61 -31.24
C LEU A 13 -2.47 -16.36 -29.97
N PHE A 14 -1.49 -17.26 -30.07
CA PHE A 14 -0.95 -18.01 -28.93
C PHE A 14 0.15 -17.26 -28.15
N CYS A 15 0.68 -16.14 -28.69
CA CYS A 15 1.70 -15.32 -28.02
C CYS A 15 1.14 -14.13 -27.24
N LEU A 16 -0.17 -13.89 -27.26
CA LEU A 16 -0.81 -13.03 -26.26
C LEU A 16 -1.00 -13.84 -24.97
N ASN A 17 0.11 -14.18 -24.32
CA ASN A 17 0.07 -14.40 -22.88
C ASN A 17 -0.33 -13.06 -22.28
N THR A 18 -1.62 -12.86 -22.06
CA THR A 18 -2.10 -11.92 -21.08
C THR A 18 -1.41 -12.30 -19.78
N GLN A 19 -0.36 -11.58 -19.40
CA GLN A 19 0.08 -11.58 -18.01
C GLN A 19 -1.09 -11.03 -17.21
N ALA A 20 -1.96 -11.92 -16.75
CA ALA A 20 -2.85 -11.62 -15.66
C ALA A 20 -1.92 -11.13 -14.54
N GLN A 21 -2.05 -9.86 -14.18
CA GLN A 21 -1.23 -9.27 -13.14
C GLN A 21 -1.63 -9.94 -11.83
N GLN A 22 -0.82 -10.93 -11.43
CA GLN A 22 -0.94 -11.62 -10.16
C GLN A 22 -0.66 -10.63 -9.03
N LEU A 23 -1.24 -10.90 -7.86
CA LEU A 23 -0.91 -10.16 -6.64
C LEU A 23 0.61 -10.16 -6.42
N PRO A 24 1.19 -9.11 -5.81
CA PRO A 24 2.58 -9.13 -5.40
C PRO A 24 2.89 -10.41 -4.61
N VAL A 25 3.99 -11.08 -4.94
CA VAL A 25 4.36 -12.39 -4.38
C VAL A 25 4.47 -12.35 -2.86
N GLU A 26 4.86 -11.20 -2.32
CA GLU A 26 4.98 -10.93 -0.90
C GLU A 26 3.64 -11.08 -0.17
N LEU A 27 2.51 -10.76 -0.84
CA LEU A 27 1.18 -10.93 -0.24
C LEU A 27 0.74 -12.39 -0.14
N GLN A 28 1.37 -13.27 -0.92
CA GLN A 28 1.10 -14.71 -0.94
C GLN A 28 2.23 -15.55 -0.31
N THR A 29 3.20 -14.91 0.34
CA THR A 29 4.34 -15.58 0.99
C THR A 29 4.33 -15.29 2.49
N PRO A 30 3.71 -16.15 3.33
CA PRO A 30 3.54 -15.91 4.77
C PRO A 30 4.84 -15.70 5.55
N GLU A 31 5.95 -16.24 5.04
CA GLU A 31 7.29 -16.08 5.61
C GLU A 31 7.82 -14.64 5.45
N VAL A 32 7.31 -13.88 4.48
CA VAL A 32 7.68 -12.50 4.21
C VAL A 32 6.80 -11.57 5.04
N VAL A 33 7.20 -11.34 6.29
CA VAL A 33 6.47 -10.43 7.20
C VAL A 33 6.89 -8.96 7.09
N SER A 34 8.06 -8.69 6.51
CA SER A 34 8.54 -7.33 6.20
C SER A 34 9.76 -7.37 5.29
N VAL A 35 9.94 -6.33 4.46
CA VAL A 35 11.14 -6.11 3.65
C VAL A 35 11.78 -4.78 4.08
N ASN A 36 13.10 -4.78 4.34
CA ASN A 36 13.89 -3.59 4.66
C ASN A 36 13.39 -2.75 5.86
N ARG A 37 12.61 -3.34 6.76
CA ARG A 37 12.17 -2.70 8.00
C ARG A 37 13.26 -2.81 9.07
N MET A 38 13.46 -1.74 9.84
CA MET A 38 14.33 -1.76 11.02
C MET A 38 13.89 -2.83 12.03
N PRO A 39 14.83 -3.47 12.77
CA PRO A 39 14.49 -4.40 13.84
C PRO A 39 13.56 -3.78 14.88
N MET A 40 12.67 -4.59 15.45
CA MET A 40 11.79 -4.15 16.53
C MET A 40 12.62 -3.72 17.74
N ARG A 41 12.21 -2.62 18.37
CA ARG A 41 12.87 -2.08 19.58
C ARG A 41 11.86 -1.33 20.45
N ALA A 42 12.24 -1.07 21.70
CA ALA A 42 11.46 -0.21 22.58
C ALA A 42 11.26 1.19 22.00
N SER A 43 10.10 1.80 22.28
CA SER A 43 9.78 3.16 21.86
C SER A 43 10.79 4.16 22.43
N ALA A 44 11.53 4.82 21.54
CA ALA A 44 12.45 5.89 21.89
C ALA A 44 12.54 6.91 20.76
N PHE A 45 12.81 8.16 21.12
CA PHE A 45 12.95 9.30 20.22
C PHE A 45 14.16 10.14 20.64
N ALA A 46 14.96 10.57 19.67
CA ALA A 46 16.15 11.38 19.93
C ALA A 46 15.73 12.85 19.94
N TYR A 47 15.76 13.47 21.13
CA TYR A 47 15.53 14.90 21.30
C TYR A 47 16.85 15.68 21.24
N GLU A 48 16.79 16.95 20.86
CA GLU A 48 17.92 17.89 20.80
C GLU A 48 18.39 18.37 22.19
N SER A 49 17.59 18.18 23.23
CA SER A 49 17.94 18.57 24.60
C SER A 49 17.33 17.65 25.67
N ALA A 50 17.96 17.61 26.85
CA ALA A 50 17.46 16.86 28.01
C ALA A 50 16.10 17.39 28.51
N ASP A 51 15.87 18.70 28.43
CA ASP A 51 14.61 19.33 28.84
C ASP A 51 13.44 18.87 27.96
N LEU A 52 13.65 18.79 26.64
CA LEU A 52 12.64 18.26 25.72
C LEU A 52 12.44 16.76 25.91
N ALA A 53 13.53 16.01 26.15
CA ALA A 53 13.46 14.58 26.43
C ALA A 53 12.62 14.27 27.68
N THR A 54 12.77 15.07 28.73
CA THR A 54 11.98 14.95 29.97
C THR A 54 10.48 15.20 29.72
N LYS A 55 10.14 16.16 28.87
CA LYS A 55 8.74 16.46 28.50
C LYS A 55 8.09 15.39 27.62
N ARG A 56 8.91 14.58 26.91
CA ARG A 56 8.46 13.48 26.03
C ARG A 56 7.47 13.90 24.94
N ASN A 57 7.54 15.16 24.50
CA ASN A 57 6.70 15.66 23.42
C ASN A 57 7.52 15.81 22.13
N LYS A 58 7.55 14.74 21.32
CA LYS A 58 8.28 14.71 20.04
C LYS A 58 7.84 15.80 19.06
N GLU A 59 6.59 16.24 19.11
CA GLU A 59 6.05 17.26 18.18
C GLU A 59 6.65 18.65 18.40
N LYS A 60 7.34 18.85 19.53
CA LYS A 60 8.08 20.07 19.83
C LYS A 60 9.56 19.99 19.48
N SER A 61 10.05 18.84 19.01
CA SER A 61 11.44 18.64 18.63
C SER A 61 11.70 19.09 17.20
N GLU A 62 12.84 19.73 16.97
CA GLU A 62 13.34 20.05 15.63
C GLU A 62 13.69 18.79 14.80
N TYR A 63 13.79 17.62 15.44
CA TYR A 63 14.04 16.33 14.79
C TYR A 63 12.75 15.57 14.44
N PHE A 64 11.59 16.21 14.53
CA PHE A 64 10.31 15.61 14.21
C PHE A 64 9.57 16.36 13.11
N ILE A 65 9.06 15.63 12.13
CA ILE A 65 8.09 16.12 11.15
C ILE A 65 6.88 15.21 11.19
N SER A 66 5.70 15.78 11.45
CA SER A 66 4.46 15.02 11.34
C SER A 66 4.12 14.80 9.87
N LEU A 67 3.90 13.53 9.52
CA LEU A 67 3.33 13.14 8.23
C LEU A 67 1.81 13.01 8.28
N ASN A 68 1.17 13.37 9.39
CA ASN A 68 -0.29 13.50 9.45
C ASN A 68 -0.75 14.75 8.67
N GLY A 69 -1.99 14.75 8.21
CA GLY A 69 -2.58 15.83 7.42
C GLY A 69 -3.07 15.38 6.06
N THR A 70 -3.07 16.29 5.08
CA THR A 70 -3.60 16.00 3.74
C THR A 70 -2.57 15.28 2.87
N TRP A 71 -2.99 14.21 2.22
CA TRP A 71 -2.24 13.44 1.21
C TRP A 71 -3.03 13.41 -0.09
N LYS A 72 -2.34 13.31 -1.24
CA LYS A 72 -2.97 12.92 -2.49
C LYS A 72 -3.33 11.44 -2.43
N PHE A 73 -4.55 11.10 -2.85
CA PHE A 73 -5.10 9.77 -2.69
C PHE A 73 -5.84 9.31 -3.94
N ASN A 74 -5.58 8.06 -4.33
CA ASN A 74 -6.31 7.36 -5.37
C ASN A 74 -6.72 6.00 -4.84
N TRP A 75 -8.00 5.66 -5.00
CA TRP A 75 -8.54 4.38 -4.60
C TRP A 75 -9.05 3.62 -5.82
N VAL A 76 -8.74 2.33 -5.87
CA VAL A 76 -9.28 1.41 -6.87
C VAL A 76 -9.78 0.14 -6.20
N LYS A 77 -10.91 -0.39 -6.67
CA LYS A 77 -11.46 -1.67 -6.18
C LYS A 77 -10.61 -2.87 -6.59
N ASP A 78 -10.06 -2.81 -7.79
CA ASP A 78 -9.29 -3.88 -8.43
C ASP A 78 -7.81 -3.49 -8.45
N PRO A 79 -6.91 -4.26 -7.82
CA PRO A 79 -5.48 -3.97 -7.77
C PRO A 79 -4.83 -3.71 -9.14
N ARG A 80 -5.37 -4.33 -10.20
CA ARG A 80 -4.84 -4.23 -11.57
C ARG A 80 -5.06 -2.85 -12.18
N LYS A 81 -5.99 -2.06 -11.62
CA LYS A 81 -6.29 -0.69 -12.05
C LYS A 81 -5.48 0.36 -11.31
N ARG A 82 -4.64 -0.03 -10.35
CA ARG A 82 -3.85 0.93 -9.56
C ARG A 82 -2.81 1.61 -10.45
N PRO A 83 -2.48 2.88 -10.18
CA PRO A 83 -1.45 3.60 -10.93
C PRO A 83 -0.07 3.04 -10.56
N LEU A 84 0.56 2.24 -11.44
CA LEU A 84 1.80 1.51 -11.11
C LEU A 84 3.01 2.43 -10.92
N ASP A 85 3.09 3.50 -11.71
CA ASP A 85 4.23 4.42 -11.73
C ASP A 85 4.06 5.62 -10.79
N PHE A 86 3.06 5.58 -9.90
CA PHE A 86 2.76 6.67 -8.98
C PHE A 86 3.85 6.91 -7.93
N TYR A 87 4.93 6.15 -7.87
CA TYR A 87 6.05 6.43 -6.98
C TYR A 87 7.07 7.40 -7.61
N LYS A 88 7.02 7.60 -8.93
CA LYS A 88 7.95 8.46 -9.65
C LYS A 88 7.74 9.94 -9.29
N THR A 89 8.82 10.70 -9.20
CA THR A 89 8.79 12.09 -8.72
C THR A 89 8.10 13.06 -9.69
N ASP A 90 8.09 12.71 -10.97
CA ASP A 90 7.47 13.44 -12.09
C ASP A 90 6.02 13.03 -12.39
N PHE A 91 5.49 12.01 -11.70
CA PHE A 91 4.10 11.59 -11.86
C PHE A 91 3.12 12.72 -11.51
N ASN A 92 2.16 12.97 -12.41
CA ASN A 92 1.13 13.97 -12.23
C ASN A 92 -0.06 13.41 -11.43
N ASP A 93 -0.18 13.83 -10.17
CA ASP A 93 -1.27 13.47 -9.24
C ASP A 93 -2.31 14.59 -9.06
N ALA A 94 -2.33 15.58 -9.96
CA ALA A 94 -3.21 16.75 -9.82
C ALA A 94 -4.70 16.39 -9.76
N SER A 95 -5.11 15.35 -10.50
CA SER A 95 -6.49 14.85 -10.52
C SER A 95 -6.87 13.96 -9.34
N TRP A 96 -5.94 13.68 -8.41
CA TRP A 96 -6.21 12.84 -7.25
C TRP A 96 -6.86 13.64 -6.12
N ASP A 97 -7.65 12.92 -5.33
CA ASP A 97 -8.34 13.46 -4.17
C ASP A 97 -7.37 13.89 -3.08
N ASN A 98 -7.84 14.79 -2.21
CA ASN A 98 -7.14 15.22 -1.01
C ASN A 98 -7.71 14.46 0.20
N PHE A 99 -6.93 13.54 0.76
CA PHE A 99 -7.37 12.65 1.84
C PHE A 99 -6.67 12.96 3.17
N LYS A 100 -7.37 12.86 4.30
CA LYS A 100 -6.81 13.12 5.63
C LYS A 100 -6.22 11.84 6.22
N VAL A 101 -4.95 11.90 6.61
CA VAL A 101 -4.22 10.82 7.29
C VAL A 101 -3.94 11.24 8.73
N PRO A 102 -4.17 10.37 9.74
CA PRO A 102 -4.61 8.97 9.64
C PRO A 102 -6.13 8.85 9.47
N ALA A 103 -6.59 7.86 8.70
CA ALA A 103 -7.99 7.48 8.61
C ALA A 103 -8.15 6.10 7.93
N ASN A 104 -9.28 5.43 8.17
CA ASN A 104 -9.73 4.33 7.31
C ASN A 104 -10.48 4.92 6.11
N TRP A 105 -10.24 4.45 4.89
CA TRP A 105 -10.86 5.05 3.70
C TRP A 105 -12.36 4.75 3.62
N GLU A 106 -12.84 3.67 4.24
CA GLU A 106 -14.25 3.24 4.21
C GLU A 106 -15.18 4.25 4.87
N VAL A 107 -14.74 4.82 5.99
CA VAL A 107 -15.49 5.88 6.70
C VAL A 107 -15.32 7.26 6.06
N ASN A 108 -14.57 7.34 4.96
CA ASN A 108 -14.32 8.55 4.18
C ASN A 108 -14.81 8.42 2.73
N GLY A 109 -15.72 7.47 2.46
CA GLY A 109 -16.43 7.38 1.18
C GLY A 109 -15.84 6.44 0.14
N TYR A 110 -14.80 5.66 0.46
CA TYR A 110 -14.16 4.72 -0.47
C TYR A 110 -14.43 3.27 -0.09
N GLY A 111 -14.95 2.47 -1.02
CA GLY A 111 -15.24 1.07 -0.74
C GLY A 111 -16.41 0.88 0.23
N LEU A 112 -16.41 -0.26 0.93
CA LEU A 112 -17.50 -0.66 1.82
C LEU A 112 -16.91 -1.17 3.15
N PRO A 113 -17.31 -0.62 4.30
CA PRO A 113 -16.92 -1.20 5.59
C PRO A 113 -17.62 -2.55 5.77
N ILE A 114 -16.85 -3.60 6.06
CA ILE A 114 -17.38 -4.95 6.25
C ILE A 114 -17.29 -5.34 7.72
N TYR A 115 -18.42 -5.78 8.26
CA TYR A 115 -18.49 -6.45 9.54
C TYR A 115 -18.95 -7.89 9.33
N VAL A 116 -18.20 -8.85 9.88
CA VAL A 116 -18.51 -10.27 9.84
C VAL A 116 -17.96 -10.91 11.12
N ASN A 117 -18.69 -11.89 11.67
CA ASN A 117 -18.20 -12.70 12.78
C ASN A 117 -17.34 -13.87 12.26
N GLN A 118 -17.94 -14.74 11.45
CA GLN A 118 -17.29 -15.78 10.64
C GLN A 118 -18.05 -15.86 9.31
N PRO A 119 -17.42 -16.18 8.16
CA PRO A 119 -16.00 -16.48 7.90
C PRO A 119 -15.15 -15.21 7.63
N TYR A 120 -13.94 -15.34 7.05
CA TYR A 120 -13.16 -14.20 6.54
C TYR A 120 -14.00 -13.30 5.64
N GLU A 121 -13.81 -11.98 5.74
CA GLU A 121 -14.56 -10.97 5.00
C GLU A 121 -14.44 -11.10 3.49
N PHE A 122 -13.30 -11.65 3.02
CA PHE A 122 -13.01 -11.85 1.61
C PHE A 122 -13.37 -13.26 1.10
N ALA A 123 -13.89 -14.17 1.95
CA ALA A 123 -14.27 -15.52 1.52
C ALA A 123 -15.34 -15.51 0.41
N GLY A 124 -16.17 -14.47 0.38
CA GLY A 124 -17.27 -14.34 -0.58
C GLY A 124 -18.28 -15.49 -0.46
N ARG A 125 -19.30 -15.49 -1.32
CA ARG A 125 -20.33 -16.54 -1.30
C ARG A 125 -19.79 -17.93 -1.62
N LYS A 126 -18.78 -18.02 -2.49
CA LYS A 126 -18.19 -19.28 -2.93
C LYS A 126 -17.52 -20.05 -1.78
N ASN A 127 -16.80 -19.36 -0.90
CA ASN A 127 -16.06 -20.01 0.19
C ASN A 127 -16.77 -19.89 1.55
N THR A 128 -17.95 -19.26 1.62
CA THR A 128 -18.74 -19.22 2.87
C THR A 128 -19.21 -20.63 3.24
N GLY A 129 -18.79 -21.12 4.41
CA GLY A 129 -19.06 -22.48 4.86
C GLY A 129 -18.12 -23.56 4.29
N ASN A 130 -17.18 -23.18 3.43
CA ASN A 130 -16.17 -24.07 2.85
C ASN A 130 -14.79 -23.81 3.46
N ARG A 131 -13.86 -24.74 3.27
CA ARG A 131 -12.46 -24.59 3.69
C ARG A 131 -11.72 -23.64 2.74
N MET A 132 -11.09 -22.60 3.30
CA MET A 132 -10.17 -21.73 2.57
C MET A 132 -8.84 -22.42 2.30
N ASN A 133 -8.15 -22.01 1.23
CA ASN A 133 -6.81 -22.41 0.83
C ASN A 133 -5.81 -21.24 0.99
N PRO A 134 -5.46 -20.84 2.22
CA PRO A 134 -4.46 -19.80 2.44
C PRO A 134 -3.06 -20.28 1.98
N PRO A 135 -2.20 -19.36 1.47
CA PRO A 135 -2.42 -17.93 1.28
C PRO A 135 -3.06 -17.56 -0.08
N PHE A 136 -3.52 -18.54 -0.86
CA PHE A 136 -3.85 -18.37 -2.29
C PHE A 136 -5.26 -17.84 -2.57
N ASP A 137 -6.18 -17.90 -1.60
CA ASP A 137 -7.57 -17.46 -1.75
C ASP A 137 -7.79 -15.94 -1.54
N ILE A 138 -6.74 -15.12 -1.60
CA ILE A 138 -6.86 -13.66 -1.61
C ILE A 138 -7.46 -13.23 -2.96
N PRO A 139 -8.58 -12.49 -3.02
CA PRO A 139 -9.19 -12.10 -4.29
C PRO A 139 -8.27 -11.21 -5.14
N GLU A 140 -8.04 -11.58 -6.40
CA GLU A 140 -7.19 -10.78 -7.30
C GLU A 140 -7.93 -9.60 -7.94
N ASP A 141 -9.25 -9.66 -8.03
CA ASP A 141 -10.11 -8.70 -8.74
C ASP A 141 -10.96 -7.81 -7.81
N ASN A 142 -10.97 -8.13 -6.51
CA ASN A 142 -11.70 -7.40 -5.48
C ASN A 142 -10.87 -7.31 -4.19
N ASN A 143 -9.69 -6.70 -4.31
CA ASN A 143 -8.77 -6.41 -3.22
C ASN A 143 -8.41 -4.92 -3.30
N PRO A 144 -9.21 -4.03 -2.68
CA PRO A 144 -9.06 -2.60 -2.87
C PRO A 144 -7.67 -2.06 -2.53
N VAL A 145 -7.15 -1.17 -3.38
CA VAL A 145 -5.84 -0.55 -3.22
C VAL A 145 -6.00 0.96 -3.07
N GLY A 146 -5.37 1.51 -2.02
CA GLY A 146 -5.21 2.94 -1.82
C GLY A 146 -3.77 3.39 -2.11
N SER A 147 -3.59 4.23 -3.12
CA SER A 147 -2.31 4.86 -3.45
C SER A 147 -2.22 6.24 -2.79
N TYR A 148 -1.17 6.49 -2.01
CA TYR A 148 -0.96 7.74 -1.26
C TYR A 148 0.31 8.46 -1.72
N ARG A 149 0.21 9.77 -1.97
CA ARG A 149 1.37 10.63 -2.28
C ARG A 149 1.39 11.87 -1.41
N ARG A 150 2.58 12.24 -0.94
CA ARG A 150 2.81 13.49 -0.24
C ARG A 150 4.24 13.97 -0.48
N LYS A 151 4.38 15.26 -0.79
CA LYS A 151 5.67 15.94 -0.83
C LYS A 151 5.97 16.52 0.55
N ILE A 152 7.20 16.35 1.00
CA ILE A 152 7.70 16.93 2.25
C ILE A 152 9.05 17.58 1.99
N ASN A 153 9.35 18.62 2.76
CA ASN A 153 10.65 19.26 2.75
C ASN A 153 11.40 18.78 3.99
N ILE A 154 12.58 18.21 3.79
CA ILE A 154 13.46 17.82 4.89
C ILE A 154 14.26 19.05 5.33
N PRO A 155 14.23 19.42 6.63
CA PRO A 155 15.00 20.53 7.17
C PRO A 155 16.50 20.39 6.93
N GLU A 156 17.17 21.50 6.62
CA GLU A 156 18.61 21.51 6.36
C GLU A 156 19.46 21.07 7.56
N ASN A 157 18.99 21.35 8.78
CA ASN A 157 19.67 20.93 10.02
C ASN A 157 19.66 19.39 10.22
N TRP A 158 18.98 18.63 9.36
CA TRP A 158 19.06 17.15 9.35
C TRP A 158 20.19 16.63 8.46
N LYS A 159 20.93 17.49 7.77
CA LYS A 159 22.09 17.08 6.95
C LYS A 159 23.08 16.25 7.77
N ASN A 160 23.57 15.16 7.17
CA ASN A 160 24.48 14.18 7.78
C ASN A 160 23.89 13.41 8.98
N ARG A 161 22.56 13.43 9.18
CA ARG A 161 21.88 12.61 10.19
C ARG A 161 21.19 11.40 9.54
N GLN A 162 20.95 10.36 10.34
CA GLN A 162 20.07 9.27 9.91
C GLN A 162 18.61 9.72 10.03
N VAL A 163 17.86 9.56 8.94
CA VAL A 163 16.44 9.94 8.86
C VAL A 163 15.62 8.66 8.73
N PHE A 164 14.60 8.52 9.59
CA PHE A 164 13.73 7.35 9.63
C PHE A 164 12.29 7.78 9.37
N ILE A 165 11.57 7.00 8.57
CA ILE A 165 10.11 7.09 8.47
C ILE A 165 9.49 6.14 9.50
N SER A 166 8.50 6.63 10.24
CA SER A 166 7.72 5.83 11.19
C SER A 166 6.25 5.91 10.80
N LEU A 167 5.69 4.76 10.42
CA LEU A 167 4.26 4.61 10.15
C LEU A 167 3.61 3.99 11.39
N GLY A 168 2.65 4.70 11.98
CA GLY A 168 2.02 4.26 13.24
C GLY A 168 1.30 2.92 13.08
N ALA A 169 0.43 2.82 12.08
CA ALA A 169 -0.22 1.58 11.66
C ALA A 169 -0.66 1.70 10.20
N VAL A 170 -0.58 0.61 9.46
CA VAL A 170 -1.14 0.47 8.10
C VAL A 170 -1.84 -0.88 8.04
N LYS A 171 -3.03 -0.93 7.44
CA LYS A 171 -3.82 -2.16 7.27
C LYS A 171 -4.17 -2.33 5.80
N SER A 172 -4.09 -3.53 5.20
CA SER A 172 -3.53 -4.78 5.76
C SER A 172 -2.03 -4.96 5.47
N ALA A 173 -1.53 -4.41 4.36
CA ALA A 173 -0.12 -4.38 3.93
C ALA A 173 0.13 -3.16 3.01
N PHE A 174 1.39 -2.80 2.75
CA PHE A 174 1.78 -1.68 1.89
C PHE A 174 3.15 -1.87 1.23
#